data_AF-A0A060N9L3-F1
#
_entry.id   AF-A0A060N9L3-F1
#
_cell.length_a   1.000
_cell.length_b   1.000
_cell.length_c   1.000
_cell.angle_alpha   90.00
_cell.angle_beta   90.00
_cell.angle_gamma   90.00
#
_symmetry.space_group_name_H-M   'P 1'
#
loop_
_entity.id
_entity.type
_entity.pdbx_description
1 polymer ?
#
loop_
_entity_poly.entity_id
_entity_poly.type
_entity_poly.pdbx_seq_one_letter_code
_entity_poly.pdbx_strand_id
1 'polypeptide(L)'
;MNVFYRLQSNSYNITPSFKSFSCEFNSYEEALKEGEEYVEPGVSAFLNPNDLYNYYWEYFNECEEIWENSKEYILVFKGNFVGLGGDNEDCAKFVKEIERISIINFIKKIKNNL
;
A
#
# COMPACT_ATOMS: atom_id res chain seq x y z
N MET A 1 1.62 17.90 2.79
CA MET A 1 0.63 17.06 2.10
C MET A 1 1.32 16.50 0.88
N ASN A 2 1.64 15.22 0.92
CA ASN A 2 2.67 14.61 0.10
C ASN A 2 2.03 13.58 -0.84
N VAL A 3 2.78 13.11 -1.82
CA VAL A 3 2.40 11.94 -2.63
C VAL A 3 2.94 10.70 -1.94
N PHE A 4 2.08 9.70 -1.78
CA PHE A 4 2.40 8.42 -1.15
C PHE A 4 2.07 7.28 -2.11
N TYR A 5 2.86 6.21 -1.99
CA TYR A 5 2.71 4.94 -2.72
C TYR A 5 2.39 3.83 -1.72
N ARG A 6 1.44 2.96 -2.05
CA ARG A 6 1.06 1.80 -1.21
C ARG A 6 0.67 0.61 -2.07
N LEU A 7 1.03 -0.60 -1.66
CA LEU A 7 0.41 -1.84 -2.13
C LEU A 7 -1.01 -2.00 -1.56
N GLN A 8 -2.01 -2.11 -2.44
CA GLN A 8 -3.43 -2.04 -2.07
C GLN A 8 -4.24 -3.18 -2.72
N SER A 9 -5.03 -3.88 -1.91
CA SER A 9 -6.01 -4.87 -2.39
C SER A 9 -7.24 -4.21 -3.01
N ASN A 10 -7.80 -4.80 -4.07
CA ASN A 10 -9.10 -4.41 -4.64
C ASN A 10 -10.31 -4.86 -3.80
N SER A 11 -10.12 -5.67 -2.74
CA SER A 11 -11.23 -6.13 -1.89
C SER A 11 -11.88 -5.00 -1.07
N TYR A 12 -11.19 -3.87 -0.88
CA TYR A 12 -11.69 -2.70 -0.16
C TYR A 12 -11.16 -1.40 -0.77
N ASN A 13 -11.94 -0.32 -0.64
CA ASN A 13 -11.53 1.01 -1.09
C ASN A 13 -11.08 1.84 0.10
N ILE A 14 -9.90 2.46 -0.01
CA ILE A 14 -9.52 3.55 0.90
C ILE A 14 -10.32 4.80 0.51
N THR A 15 -10.99 5.39 1.49
CA THR A 15 -11.63 6.71 1.40
C THR A 15 -11.13 7.58 2.56
N PRO A 16 -11.35 8.90 2.57
CA PRO A 16 -10.95 9.76 3.69
C PRO A 16 -11.61 9.40 5.04
N SER A 17 -12.66 8.56 5.02
CA SER A 17 -13.34 8.02 6.20
C SER A 17 -13.10 6.53 6.45
N PHE A 18 -12.39 5.83 5.55
CA PHE A 18 -12.11 4.40 5.69
C PHE A 18 -10.78 4.19 6.42
N LYS A 19 -10.76 3.25 7.36
CA LYS A 19 -9.55 2.80 8.06
C LYS A 19 -8.84 1.75 7.19
N SER A 20 -7.55 1.92 6.90
CA SER A 20 -6.80 0.98 6.05
C SER A 20 -5.88 0.07 6.87
N PHE A 21 -5.88 -1.22 6.57
CA PHE A 21 -5.12 -2.25 7.27
C PHE A 21 -3.96 -2.78 6.40
N SER A 22 -3.21 -3.80 6.84
CA SER A 22 -2.19 -4.46 6.00
C SER A 22 -2.75 -4.92 4.64
N CYS A 23 -1.89 -5.02 3.62
CA CYS A 23 -2.27 -5.58 2.32
C CYS A 23 -2.51 -7.10 2.38
N GLU A 24 -2.03 -7.77 3.42
CA GLU A 24 -2.07 -9.23 3.61
C GLU A 24 -3.48 -9.79 3.82
N PHE A 25 -4.44 -8.95 4.22
CA PHE A 25 -5.81 -9.36 4.50
C PHE A 25 -6.73 -9.19 3.29
N ASN A 26 -7.48 -10.25 2.97
CA ASN A 26 -8.41 -10.30 1.84
C ASN A 26 -9.72 -9.54 2.11
N SER A 27 -10.01 -9.20 3.36
CA SER A 27 -11.21 -8.45 3.78
C SER A 27 -10.97 -7.60 5.04
N TYR A 28 -11.86 -6.63 5.29
CA TYR A 28 -11.80 -5.81 6.51
C TYR A 28 -12.19 -6.62 7.75
N GLU A 29 -13.12 -7.56 7.62
CA GLU A 29 -13.52 -8.48 8.69
C GLU A 29 -12.42 -9.46 9.09
N GLU A 30 -11.46 -9.73 8.21
CA GLU A 30 -10.27 -10.57 8.48
C GLU A 30 -9.24 -9.77 9.27
N ALA A 31 -8.86 -8.57 8.78
CA ALA A 31 -7.96 -7.67 9.50
C ALA A 31 -8.43 -7.39 10.94
N LEU A 32 -9.72 -7.06 11.12
CA LEU A 32 -10.29 -6.80 12.45
C LEU A 32 -10.22 -8.01 13.39
N LYS A 33 -10.20 -9.25 12.90
CA LYS A 33 -10.12 -10.45 13.74
C LYS A 33 -8.71 -10.72 14.24
N GLU A 34 -7.69 -10.39 13.45
CA GLU A 34 -6.28 -10.62 13.79
C GLU A 34 -5.70 -9.53 14.72
N GLY A 35 -6.55 -8.71 15.35
CA GLY A 35 -6.14 -7.76 16.38
C GLY A 35 -5.75 -6.37 15.86
N GLU A 36 -6.03 -6.06 14.59
CA GLU A 36 -5.92 -4.71 13.99
C GLU A 36 -6.96 -3.72 14.55
N GLU A 37 -7.27 -3.78 15.86
CA GLU A 37 -8.01 -2.70 16.55
C GLU A 37 -7.19 -1.39 16.55
N TYR A 38 -5.86 -1.51 16.42
CA TYR A 38 -4.90 -0.44 16.19
C TYR A 38 -4.71 -0.10 14.70
N VAL A 39 -5.79 -0.04 13.91
CA VAL A 39 -5.71 0.69 12.64
C VAL A 39 -5.40 2.16 12.95
N GLU A 40 -4.12 2.49 12.86
CA GLU A 40 -3.49 3.80 13.08
C GLU A 40 -4.22 4.92 12.30
N PRO A 41 -4.05 6.20 12.66
CA PRO A 41 -4.62 7.33 11.94
C PRO A 41 -4.08 7.53 10.51
N GLY A 42 -3.30 6.58 10.00
CA GLY A 42 -2.65 6.59 8.70
C GLY A 42 -2.62 5.20 8.06
N VAL A 43 -2.17 5.21 6.83
CA VAL A 43 -2.08 4.09 5.92
C VAL A 43 -0.60 3.74 5.76
N SER A 44 -0.19 2.48 5.98
CA SER A 44 1.16 2.02 5.61
C SER A 44 1.42 2.35 4.14
N ALA A 45 2.38 3.24 3.92
CA ALA A 45 2.70 3.81 2.64
C ALA A 45 4.15 4.30 2.64
N PHE A 46 4.59 4.84 1.50
CA PHE A 46 5.97 5.28 1.31
C PHE A 46 5.97 6.57 0.49
N LEU A 47 6.77 7.55 0.90
CA LEU A 47 7.00 8.80 0.15
C LEU A 47 7.78 8.55 -1.16
N ASN A 48 8.60 7.50 -1.18
CA ASN A 48 9.46 7.10 -2.28
C ASN A 48 9.02 5.72 -2.80
N PRO A 49 8.76 5.56 -4.11
CA PRO A 49 8.31 4.27 -4.65
C PRO A 49 9.40 3.19 -4.58
N ASN A 50 10.68 3.55 -4.51
CA ASN A 50 11.75 2.56 -4.33
C ASN A 50 11.70 1.94 -2.93
N ASP A 51 11.27 2.68 -1.91
CA ASP A 51 11.20 2.17 -0.54
C ASP A 51 10.02 1.19 -0.41
N LEU A 52 8.88 1.48 -1.05
CA LEU A 52 7.79 0.51 -1.25
C LEU A 52 8.27 -0.75 -1.98
N TYR A 53 9.07 -0.60 -3.03
CA TYR A 53 9.60 -1.73 -3.80
C TYR A 53 10.58 -2.59 -2.99
N ASN A 54 11.43 -1.95 -2.18
CA ASN A 54 12.40 -2.64 -1.33
C ASN A 54 11.73 -3.32 -0.13
N TYR A 55 10.69 -2.73 0.44
CA TYR A 55 9.90 -3.31 1.53
C TYR A 55 9.20 -4.60 1.07
N TYR A 56 8.54 -4.56 -0.09
CA TYR A 56 7.89 -5.74 -0.70
C TYR A 56 8.80 -6.45 -1.72
N TRP A 57 10.13 -6.46 -1.52
CA TRP A 57 11.07 -6.97 -2.51
C TRP A 57 10.85 -8.45 -2.84
N GLU A 58 10.67 -9.29 -1.80
CA GLU A 58 10.41 -10.74 -1.96
C GLU A 58 9.12 -10.95 -2.75
N TYR A 59 8.05 -10.24 -2.37
CA TYR A 59 6.79 -10.29 -3.11
C TYR A 59 6.99 -9.92 -4.59
N PHE A 60 7.62 -8.78 -4.89
CA PHE A 60 7.80 -8.30 -6.27
C PHE A 60 8.83 -9.08 -7.13
N ASN A 61 9.61 -10.01 -6.56
CA ASN A 61 10.65 -10.73 -7.31
C ASN A 61 10.59 -12.26 -7.19
N GLU A 62 10.07 -12.80 -6.09
CA GLU A 62 10.01 -14.24 -5.81
C GLU A 62 8.57 -14.80 -5.87
N CYS A 63 7.56 -13.93 -5.85
CA CYS A 63 6.14 -14.32 -5.87
C CYS A 63 5.40 -13.95 -7.18
N GLU A 64 6.08 -14.03 -8.34
CA GLU A 64 5.51 -13.62 -9.65
C GLU A 64 4.15 -14.26 -9.96
N GLU A 65 4.01 -15.58 -9.84
CA GLU A 65 2.72 -16.26 -10.04
C GLU A 65 1.61 -15.78 -9.08
N ILE A 66 1.96 -15.28 -7.89
CA ILE A 66 1.00 -14.78 -6.90
C ILE A 66 0.52 -13.39 -7.31
N TRP A 67 1.44 -12.45 -7.59
CA TRP A 67 1.02 -11.08 -7.93
C TRP A 67 0.53 -10.90 -9.37
N GLU A 68 0.88 -11.77 -10.31
CA GLU A 68 0.28 -11.78 -11.65
C GLU A 68 -1.22 -12.14 -11.59
N ASN A 69 -1.59 -13.02 -10.65
CA ASN A 69 -2.97 -13.43 -10.41
C ASN A 69 -3.66 -12.61 -9.31
N SER A 70 -2.91 -11.79 -8.56
CA SER A 70 -3.45 -10.92 -7.51
C SER A 70 -4.32 -9.82 -8.11
N LYS A 71 -5.32 -9.41 -7.33
CA LYS A 71 -6.14 -8.23 -7.62
C LYS A 71 -5.56 -6.96 -6.98
N GLU A 72 -4.33 -7.00 -6.48
CA GLU A 72 -3.67 -5.83 -5.91
C GLU A 72 -3.14 -4.86 -6.96
N TYR A 73 -2.90 -3.63 -6.51
CA TYR A 73 -2.36 -2.54 -7.31
C TYR A 73 -1.57 -1.59 -6.40
N ILE A 74 -0.70 -0.77 -6.99
CA ILE A 74 -0.10 0.34 -6.27
C ILE A 74 -1.03 1.54 -6.33
N LEU A 75 -1.58 1.91 -5.17
CA LEU A 75 -2.34 3.13 -4.98
C LEU A 75 -1.37 4.30 -4.82
N VAL A 76 -1.50 5.30 -5.69
CA VAL A 76 -0.78 6.57 -5.57
C VAL A 76 -1.77 7.64 -5.12
N PHE A 77 -1.50 8.31 -4.00
CA PHE A 77 -2.46 9.22 -3.38
C PHE A 77 -1.80 10.45 -2.76
N LYS A 78 -2.57 11.55 -2.66
CA LYS A 78 -2.24 12.66 -1.77
C LYS A 78 -2.66 12.31 -0.36
N GLY A 79 -1.74 12.46 0.59
CA GLY A 79 -1.98 12.21 2.00
C GLY A 79 -1.29 13.23 2.92
N ASN A 80 -1.59 13.13 4.21
CA ASN A 80 -0.84 13.80 5.26
C ASN A 80 -0.09 12.75 6.08
N PHE A 81 1.22 12.90 6.23
CA PHE A 81 2.01 12.09 7.16
C PHE A 81 1.45 12.24 8.59
N VAL A 82 1.32 11.13 9.32
CA VAL A 82 0.81 11.12 10.70
C VAL A 82 1.77 10.46 11.69
N GLY A 83 2.74 9.67 11.22
CA GLY A 83 3.70 8.95 12.05
C GLY A 83 4.52 7.96 11.23
N LEU A 84 5.40 7.22 11.90
CA LEU A 84 6.02 6.01 11.37
C LEU A 84 5.27 4.80 11.92
N GLY A 85 5.10 3.75 11.12
CA GLY A 85 4.55 2.48 11.58
C GLY A 85 5.60 1.58 12.24
N GLY A 86 5.25 0.30 12.43
CA GLY A 86 6.03 -0.64 13.22
C GLY A 86 7.40 -0.97 12.65
N ASP A 87 7.52 -0.98 11.32
CA ASP A 87 8.73 -1.31 10.56
C ASP A 87 9.41 -0.06 9.97
N ASN A 88 9.03 1.14 10.44
CA ASN A 88 9.43 2.47 9.96
C ASN A 88 8.86 2.87 8.59
N GLU A 89 7.75 2.26 8.17
CA GLU A 89 6.95 2.71 7.03
C GLU A 89 6.32 4.10 7.26
N ASP A 90 6.04 4.88 6.20
CA ASP A 90 5.35 6.16 6.34
C ASP A 90 3.85 5.93 6.57
N CYS A 91 3.34 6.24 7.77
CA CYS A 91 1.89 6.26 8.00
C CYS A 91 1.29 7.56 7.44
N ALA A 92 0.37 7.43 6.49
CA ALA A 92 -0.25 8.58 5.81
C ALA A 92 -1.79 8.56 5.87
N LYS A 93 -2.42 9.63 6.39
CA LYS A 93 -3.86 9.82 6.26
C LYS A 93 -4.23 10.16 4.81
N PHE A 94 -5.02 9.29 4.18
CA PHE A 94 -5.51 9.48 2.81
C PHE A 94 -6.36 10.75 2.66
N VAL A 95 -6.13 11.51 1.60
CA VAL A 95 -6.92 12.71 1.23
C VAL A 95 -7.55 12.55 -0.16
N LYS A 96 -6.77 12.14 -1.17
CA LYS A 96 -7.26 11.99 -2.55
C LYS A 96 -6.41 11.01 -3.36
N GLU A 97 -7.06 10.09 -4.06
CA GLU A 97 -6.44 9.24 -5.09
C GLU A 97 -5.86 10.08 -6.25
N ILE A 98 -4.69 9.70 -6.75
CA ILE A 98 -4.04 10.28 -7.94
C ILE A 98 -4.14 9.29 -9.10
N GLU A 99 -3.63 8.07 -8.90
CA GLU A 99 -3.66 6.99 -9.90
C GLU A 99 -3.61 5.61 -9.23
N ARG A 100 -3.93 4.57 -10.02
CA ARG A 100 -3.73 3.16 -9.69
C ARG A 100 -2.79 2.56 -10.72
N ILE A 101 -1.68 1.97 -10.27
CA ILE A 101 -0.69 1.34 -11.14
C ILE A 101 -0.77 -0.17 -10.90
N SER A 102 -0.90 -1.00 -11.93
CA SER A 102 -0.78 -2.46 -11.76
C SER A 102 0.62 -2.84 -11.28
N ILE A 103 0.74 -3.92 -10.51
CA ILE A 103 2.03 -4.37 -9.96
C ILE A 103 3.08 -4.55 -11.08
N ILE A 104 2.70 -5.19 -12.19
CA ILE A 104 3.52 -5.32 -13.41
C ILE A 104 4.08 -3.97 -13.88
N ASN A 105 3.23 -2.94 -13.98
CA ASN A 105 3.64 -1.64 -14.51
C ASN A 105 4.47 -0.86 -13.49
N PHE A 106 4.22 -1.04 -12.19
CA PHE A 106 5.03 -0.49 -11.12
C PHE A 106 6.44 -1.11 -11.11
N ILE A 107 6.55 -2.44 -11.13
CA ILE A 107 7.83 -3.16 -11.20
C ILE A 107 8.62 -2.73 -12.43
N LYS A 108 7.98 -2.62 -13.61
CA LYS A 108 8.60 -2.10 -14.83
C LYS A 108 9.10 -0.66 -14.67
N LYS A 109 8.32 0.22 -14.02
CA LYS A 109 8.69 1.63 -13.74
C LYS A 109 9.85 1.75 -12.75
N ILE A 110 9.98 0.82 -11.78
CA ILE A 110 11.14 0.76 -10.89
C ILE A 110 12.37 0.19 -11.61
N LYS A 111 12.24 -0.99 -12.26
CA LYS A 111 13.37 -1.70 -12.89
C LYS A 111 13.96 -0.97 -14.10
N ASN A 112 13.16 -0.22 -14.85
CA ASN A 112 13.66 0.65 -15.94
C ASN A 112 14.25 1.98 -15.42
N ASN A 113 14.12 2.26 -14.12
CA ASN A 113 14.16 3.58 -13.50
C ASN A 113 13.08 4.54 -14.06
N LEU A 114 12.97 5.71 -13.41
CA LEU A 114 12.25 6.89 -13.92
C LEU A 114 12.84 7.38 -15.25
#